data_AF-A0A1I2FYE9-F1
#
_entry.id   AF-A0A1I2FYE9-F1
#
_cell.length_a   1.000
_cell.length_b   1.000
_cell.length_c   1.000
_cell.angle_alpha   90.00
_cell.angle_beta   90.00
_cell.angle_gamma   90.00
#
_symmetry.space_group_name_H-M   'P 1'
#
loop_
_entity.id
_entity.type
_entity.pdbx_description
1 polymer ?
#
loop_
_entity_poly.entity_id
_entity_poly.type
_entity_poly.pdbx_seq_one_letter_code
_entity_poly.pdbx_strand_id
1 'polypeptide(L)'
;MAKGTLLSMTELLAALLGAIVGGVLSAWVGSRQTANVLKHETDLAAIERREAERADEHRRHSFAADQLIVALAEFTTIKGDERQGPASFARVPATADVHLDRKRRVSTLLQAGSSHAHALPTELHARWDALTWMVRFNQLDQGERSDDPRQRDVSDLLNYVEYVRRSLCAVSGDGPMPPHYAAPDVRREESRPWGFKPDAGHNEPDLTDWHSSTRLIGKVKFTTGERRWYGPNGLIEDLPRESTKSDQSDG
;
A
#
# COMPACT_ATOMS: atom_id res chain seq x y z
N MET A 1 -57.53 -68.76 -35.20
CA MET A 1 -56.34 -67.91 -35.02
C MET A 1 -55.95 -67.91 -33.55
N ALA A 2 -54.88 -68.60 -33.20
CA ALA A 2 -54.24 -68.49 -31.89
C ALA A 2 -52.76 -68.80 -32.09
N LYS A 3 -51.95 -67.78 -32.37
CA LYS A 3 -50.48 -67.85 -32.28
C LYS A 3 -50.13 -67.71 -30.79
N GLY A 4 -50.26 -68.81 -30.06
CA GLY A 4 -49.89 -68.93 -28.66
C GLY A 4 -48.55 -69.68 -28.53
N THR A 5 -47.48 -68.89 -28.36
CA THR A 5 -46.34 -69.16 -27.48
C THR A 5 -45.63 -70.53 -27.57
N LEU A 6 -44.54 -70.54 -28.35
CA LEU A 6 -43.31 -71.26 -28.01
C LEU A 6 -42.15 -70.26 -28.14
N LEU A 7 -41.99 -69.41 -27.12
CA LEU A 7 -40.71 -68.73 -26.88
C LEU A 7 -39.67 -69.83 -26.68
N SER A 8 -38.69 -69.92 -27.57
CA SER A 8 -37.63 -70.93 -27.47
C SER A 8 -36.82 -70.67 -26.20
N MET A 9 -36.43 -71.71 -25.48
CA MET A 9 -35.58 -71.62 -24.27
C MET A 9 -34.29 -70.82 -24.51
N THR A 10 -33.83 -70.75 -25.75
CA THR A 10 -32.71 -69.91 -26.20
C THR A 10 -33.03 -68.41 -26.20
N GLU A 11 -34.26 -68.00 -26.55
CA GLU A 11 -34.69 -66.58 -26.51
C GLU A 11 -34.82 -66.07 -25.08
N LEU A 12 -35.28 -66.91 -24.17
CA LEU A 12 -35.40 -66.57 -22.74
C LEU A 12 -34.02 -66.43 -22.08
N LEU A 13 -33.06 -67.30 -22.43
CA LEU A 13 -31.66 -67.18 -22.02
C LEU A 13 -30.98 -65.95 -22.61
N ALA A 14 -31.22 -65.66 -23.90
CA ALA A 14 -30.67 -64.46 -24.56
C ALA A 14 -31.24 -63.17 -23.95
N ALA A 15 -32.54 -63.15 -23.62
CA ALA A 15 -33.17 -62.02 -22.94
C ALA A 15 -32.62 -61.81 -21.53
N LEU A 16 -32.38 -62.89 -20.78
CA LEU A 16 -31.77 -62.82 -19.45
C LEU A 16 -30.33 -62.28 -19.52
N LEU A 17 -29.52 -62.76 -20.47
CA LEU A 17 -28.15 -62.27 -20.68
C LEU A 17 -28.14 -60.80 -21.12
N GLY A 18 -29.04 -60.41 -22.03
CA GLY A 18 -29.22 -59.02 -22.44
C GLY A 18 -29.60 -58.11 -21.28
N ALA A 19 -30.49 -58.56 -20.39
CA ALA A 19 -30.90 -57.82 -19.20
C ALA A 19 -29.76 -57.66 -18.18
N ILE A 20 -28.93 -58.70 -17.98
CA ILE A 20 -27.77 -58.64 -17.08
C ILE A 20 -26.72 -57.69 -17.62
N VAL A 21 -26.36 -57.80 -18.90
CA VAL A 21 -25.36 -56.93 -19.53
C VAL A 21 -25.86 -55.48 -19.58
N GLY A 22 -27.13 -55.26 -19.91
CA GLY A 22 -27.77 -53.95 -19.87
C GLY A 22 -27.76 -53.34 -18.47
N GLY A 23 -28.11 -54.10 -17.44
CA GLY A 23 -28.09 -53.65 -16.04
C GLY A 23 -26.69 -53.26 -15.54
N VAL A 24 -25.67 -54.05 -15.87
CA VAL A 24 -24.27 -53.75 -15.49
C VAL A 24 -23.74 -52.50 -16.19
N LEU A 25 -24.02 -52.34 -17.50
CA LEU A 25 -23.61 -51.15 -18.25
C LEU A 25 -24.32 -49.89 -17.74
N SER A 26 -25.63 -49.97 -17.46
CA SER A 26 -26.38 -48.85 -16.89
C SER A 26 -25.87 -48.47 -15.49
N ALA A 27 -25.54 -49.45 -14.64
CA ALA A 27 -24.94 -49.19 -13.32
C ALA A 27 -23.54 -48.56 -13.43
N TRP A 28 -22.72 -49.00 -14.38
CA TRP A 28 -21.38 -48.46 -14.61
C TRP A 28 -21.41 -47.02 -15.15
N VAL A 29 -22.26 -46.75 -16.15
CA VAL A 29 -22.44 -45.39 -16.69
C VAL A 29 -23.03 -44.46 -15.63
N GLY A 30 -24.03 -44.92 -14.87
CA GLY A 30 -24.61 -44.17 -13.75
C GLY A 30 -23.58 -43.84 -12.68
N SER A 31 -22.78 -44.81 -12.24
CA SER A 31 -21.71 -44.60 -11.26
C SER A 31 -20.65 -43.60 -11.75
N ARG A 32 -20.26 -43.66 -13.03
CA ARG A 32 -19.29 -42.72 -13.62
C ARG A 32 -19.86 -41.31 -13.77
N GLN A 33 -21.14 -41.18 -14.12
CA GLN A 33 -21.83 -39.89 -14.18
C GLN A 33 -21.95 -39.27 -12.79
N THR A 34 -22.36 -40.04 -11.78
CA THR A 34 -22.43 -39.57 -10.39
C THR A 34 -21.06 -39.17 -9.85
N ALA A 35 -20.01 -39.94 -10.12
CA ALA A 35 -18.64 -39.60 -9.71
C ALA A 35 -18.14 -38.30 -10.36
N ASN A 36 -18.47 -38.06 -11.63
CA ASN A 36 -18.12 -36.83 -12.32
C ASN A 36 -18.87 -35.60 -11.76
N VAL A 37 -20.16 -35.75 -11.44
CA VAL A 37 -20.96 -34.68 -10.82
C VAL A 37 -20.43 -34.36 -9.43
N LEU A 38 -20.19 -35.38 -8.59
CA LEU A 38 -19.62 -35.19 -7.26
C LEU A 38 -18.25 -34.51 -7.33
N LYS A 39 -17.39 -34.93 -8.26
CA LYS A 39 -16.09 -34.27 -8.46
C LYS A 39 -16.27 -32.80 -8.87
N HIS A 40 -17.18 -32.52 -9.80
CA HIS A 40 -17.45 -31.16 -10.24
C HIS A 40 -18.00 -30.27 -9.12
N GLU A 41 -18.92 -30.77 -8.30
CA GLU A 41 -19.43 -30.07 -7.11
C GLU A 41 -18.34 -29.84 -6.06
N THR A 42 -17.46 -30.82 -5.84
CA THR A 42 -16.32 -30.64 -4.92
C THR A 42 -15.31 -29.62 -5.45
N ASP A 43 -15.05 -29.61 -6.76
CA ASP A 43 -14.14 -28.66 -7.39
C ASP A 43 -14.75 -27.24 -7.34
N LEU A 44 -16.05 -27.09 -7.58
CA LEU A 44 -16.77 -25.83 -7.47
C LEU A 44 -16.74 -25.29 -6.03
N ALA A 45 -17.05 -26.14 -5.04
CA ALA A 45 -16.99 -25.76 -3.63
C ALA A 45 -15.57 -25.37 -3.19
N ALA A 46 -14.52 -25.99 -3.76
CA ALA A 46 -13.14 -25.62 -3.50
C ALA A 46 -12.77 -24.26 -4.12
N ILE A 47 -13.30 -23.95 -5.31
CA ILE A 47 -13.12 -22.65 -5.96
C ILE A 47 -13.82 -21.56 -5.16
N GLU A 48 -15.09 -21.76 -4.79
CA GLU A 48 -15.87 -20.81 -3.99
C GLU A 48 -15.20 -20.52 -2.64
N ARG A 49 -14.65 -21.54 -1.97
CA ARG A 49 -13.86 -21.35 -0.74
C ARG A 49 -12.64 -20.48 -0.97
N ARG A 50 -11.86 -20.72 -2.03
CA ARG A 50 -10.67 -19.92 -2.37
C ARG A 50 -11.03 -18.48 -2.70
N GLU A 51 -12.14 -18.25 -3.39
CA GLU A 51 -12.63 -16.92 -3.72
C GLU A 51 -13.10 -16.17 -2.47
N ALA A 52 -13.84 -16.86 -1.59
CA ALA A 52 -14.25 -16.31 -0.31
C ALA A 52 -13.05 -15.97 0.59
N GLU A 53 -12.04 -16.83 0.64
CA GLU A 53 -10.79 -16.60 1.37
C GLU A 53 -10.05 -15.36 0.84
N ARG A 54 -9.90 -15.23 -0.48
CA ARG A 54 -9.27 -14.05 -1.11
C ARG A 54 -10.06 -12.76 -0.84
N ALA A 55 -11.39 -12.83 -0.90
CA ALA A 55 -12.24 -11.68 -0.62
C ALA A 55 -12.20 -11.27 0.86
N ASP A 56 -12.06 -12.24 1.78
CA ASP A 56 -11.86 -11.97 3.20
C ASP A 56 -10.47 -11.38 3.49
N GLU A 57 -9.42 -11.96 2.90
CA GLU A 57 -8.05 -11.44 2.99
C GLU A 57 -7.97 -9.99 2.49
N HIS A 58 -8.53 -9.71 1.31
CA HIS A 58 -8.58 -8.35 0.77
C HIS A 58 -9.31 -7.38 1.72
N ARG A 59 -10.45 -7.77 2.28
CA ARG A 59 -11.18 -6.95 3.26
C ARG A 59 -10.35 -6.65 4.51
N ARG A 60 -9.62 -7.64 5.02
CA ARG A 60 -8.73 -7.45 6.18
C ARG A 60 -7.58 -6.48 5.84
N HIS A 61 -6.97 -6.64 4.68
CA HIS A 61 -5.89 -5.78 4.20
C HIS A 61 -6.36 -4.33 4.06
N SER A 62 -7.50 -4.09 3.40
CA SER A 62 -8.06 -2.75 3.22
C SER A 62 -8.47 -2.11 4.55
N PHE A 63 -9.13 -2.87 5.43
CA PHE A 63 -9.50 -2.37 6.76
C PHE A 63 -8.25 -1.95 7.57
N ALA A 64 -7.21 -2.79 7.57
CA ALA A 64 -5.96 -2.46 8.23
C ALA A 64 -5.30 -1.22 7.62
N ALA A 65 -5.27 -1.11 6.29
CA ALA A 65 -4.72 0.04 5.59
C ALA A 65 -5.44 1.34 5.99
N ASP A 66 -6.78 1.33 6.04
CA ASP A 66 -7.59 2.50 6.40
C ASP A 66 -7.30 2.97 7.84
N GLN A 67 -7.23 2.04 8.81
CA GLN A 67 -6.91 2.39 10.20
C GLN A 67 -5.52 3.02 10.32
N LEU A 68 -4.54 2.50 9.56
CA LEU A 68 -3.17 3.03 9.55
C LEU A 68 -3.07 4.39 8.83
N ILE A 69 -3.87 4.61 7.78
CA ILE A 69 -3.98 5.93 7.11
C ILE A 69 -4.51 6.98 8.09
N VAL A 70 -5.55 6.65 8.87
CA VAL A 70 -6.09 7.55 9.89
C VAL A 70 -5.03 7.89 10.94
N ALA A 71 -4.28 6.89 11.42
CA ALA A 71 -3.20 7.10 12.39
C ALA A 71 -2.06 7.97 11.81
N LEU A 72 -1.71 7.80 10.54
CA LEU A 72 -0.75 8.65 9.84
C LEU A 72 -1.25 10.09 9.68
N ALA A 73 -2.53 10.27 9.40
CA ALA A 73 -3.14 11.60 9.32
C ALA A 73 -3.09 12.31 10.68
N GLU A 74 -3.45 11.63 11.76
CA GLU A 74 -3.34 12.17 13.12
C GLU A 74 -1.88 12.50 13.49
N PHE A 75 -0.94 11.61 13.14
CA PHE A 75 0.48 11.83 13.38
C PHE A 75 1.01 13.08 12.66
N THR A 76 0.62 13.29 11.41
CA THR A 76 1.11 14.42 10.59
C THR A 76 0.35 15.73 10.78
N THR A 77 -0.80 15.71 11.45
CA THR A 77 -1.60 16.91 11.71
C THR A 77 -1.00 17.70 12.87
N ILE A 78 -0.52 18.91 12.61
CA ILE A 78 0.02 19.83 13.62
C ILE A 78 -1.04 20.86 13.97
N LYS A 79 -1.36 20.98 15.26
CA LYS A 79 -2.27 22.02 15.77
C LYS A 79 -1.43 23.08 16.49
N GLY A 80 -1.08 24.19 15.83
CA GLY A 80 -0.31 25.27 16.46
C GLY A 80 0.58 26.05 15.50
N ASP A 81 1.55 26.77 16.07
CA ASP A 81 2.51 27.61 15.35
C ASP A 81 3.43 26.77 14.44
N GLU A 82 3.41 27.05 13.14
CA GLU A 82 4.23 26.38 12.12
C GLU A 82 5.73 26.51 12.38
N ARG A 83 6.17 27.55 13.11
CA ARG A 83 7.58 27.74 13.51
C ARG A 83 8.11 26.58 14.36
N GLN A 84 7.25 25.77 14.96
CA GLN A 84 7.61 24.58 15.73
C GLN A 84 7.44 23.27 14.95
N GLY A 85 7.33 23.35 13.62
CA GLY A 85 7.19 22.20 12.72
C GLY A 85 8.20 21.07 12.99
N PRO A 86 9.51 21.34 13.09
CA PRO A 86 10.50 20.30 13.38
C PRO A 86 10.31 19.66 14.76
N ALA A 87 9.95 20.46 15.77
CA ALA A 87 9.72 20.00 17.14
C ALA A 87 8.51 19.07 17.31
N SER A 88 7.59 19.11 16.35
CA SER A 88 6.45 18.19 16.27
C SER A 88 6.84 16.77 15.86
N PHE A 89 8.01 16.57 15.25
CA PHE A 89 8.42 15.27 14.71
C PHE A 89 9.73 14.76 15.27
N ALA A 90 10.65 15.65 15.67
CA ALA A 90 11.92 15.31 16.28
C ALA A 90 12.07 15.90 17.69
N ARG A 91 12.91 15.28 18.50
CA ARG A 91 13.27 15.77 19.84
C ARG A 91 14.29 16.92 19.76
N VAL A 92 13.79 18.12 19.48
CA VAL A 92 14.53 19.40 19.53
C VAL A 92 14.02 20.29 20.67
N PRO A 93 14.75 21.34 21.11
CA PRO A 93 14.24 22.28 22.11
C PRO A 93 12.91 22.90 21.68
N ALA A 94 11.88 22.76 22.52
CA ALA A 94 10.56 23.35 22.32
C ALA A 94 9.82 23.49 23.65
N THR A 95 8.57 23.98 23.60
CA THR A 95 7.73 24.05 24.79
C THR A 95 7.31 22.65 25.26
N ALA A 96 7.00 22.54 26.56
CA ALA A 96 6.54 21.28 27.14
C ALA A 96 5.27 20.74 26.44
N ASP A 97 4.37 21.63 26.04
CA ASP A 97 3.13 21.28 25.34
C ASP A 97 3.39 20.59 24.00
N VAL A 98 4.36 21.08 23.22
CA VAL A 98 4.74 20.45 21.94
C VAL A 98 5.35 19.07 22.15
N HIS A 99 6.13 18.88 23.21
CA HIS A 99 6.64 17.55 23.55
C HIS A 99 5.54 16.58 23.99
N LEU A 100 4.55 17.06 24.74
CA LEU A 100 3.41 16.24 25.16
C LEU A 100 2.56 15.82 23.96
N ASP A 101 2.21 16.76 23.09
CA ASP A 101 1.44 16.50 21.88
C ASP A 101 2.16 15.53 20.93
N ARG A 102 3.46 15.76 20.69
CA ARG A 102 4.29 14.83 19.91
C ARG A 102 4.28 13.42 20.48
N LYS A 103 4.51 13.27 21.80
CA LYS A 103 4.50 11.96 22.47
C LYS A 103 3.14 11.27 22.30
N ARG A 104 2.04 12.01 22.43
CA ARG A 104 0.70 11.49 22.19
C ARG A 104 0.54 10.98 20.76
N ARG A 105 0.86 11.79 19.76
CA ARG A 105 0.77 11.41 18.33
C ARG A 105 1.63 10.19 18.00
N VAL A 106 2.86 10.14 18.50
CA VAL A 106 3.74 8.98 18.34
C VAL A 106 3.13 7.74 18.98
N SER A 107 2.61 7.85 20.21
CA SER A 107 1.96 6.74 20.90
C SER A 107 0.76 6.21 20.11
N THR A 108 -0.11 7.08 19.62
CA THR A 108 -1.26 6.71 18.78
C THR A 108 -0.81 5.97 17.52
N LEU A 109 0.19 6.49 16.81
CA LEU A 109 0.71 5.87 15.60
C LEU A 109 1.26 4.47 15.86
N LEU A 110 2.07 4.31 16.92
CA LEU A 110 2.67 3.02 17.29
C LEU A 110 1.61 2.01 17.73
N GLN A 111 0.58 2.45 18.45
CA GLN A 111 -0.52 1.59 18.89
C GLN A 111 -1.38 1.11 17.70
N ALA A 112 -1.66 1.99 16.73
CA ALA A 112 -2.33 1.61 15.50
C ALA A 112 -1.48 0.58 14.73
N GLY A 113 -0.17 0.82 14.63
CA GLY A 113 0.78 -0.12 14.04
C GLY A 113 0.72 -1.51 14.69
N SER A 114 0.80 -1.60 16.02
CA SER A 114 0.72 -2.89 16.71
C SER A 114 -0.64 -3.59 16.54
N SER A 115 -1.72 -2.82 16.36
CA SER A 115 -3.07 -3.37 16.25
C SER A 115 -3.42 -3.84 14.84
N HIS A 116 -2.86 -3.21 13.80
CA HIS A 116 -3.33 -3.41 12.42
C HIS A 116 -2.24 -3.82 11.42
N ALA A 117 -0.96 -3.51 11.67
CA ALA A 117 0.09 -3.75 10.66
C ALA A 117 0.23 -5.23 10.30
N HIS A 118 0.00 -6.15 11.24
CA HIS A 118 0.10 -7.60 11.03
C HIS A 118 -0.81 -8.15 9.91
N ALA A 119 -1.86 -7.41 9.56
CA ALA A 119 -2.79 -7.74 8.49
C ALA A 119 -2.41 -7.08 7.16
N LEU A 120 -1.24 -6.45 7.04
CA LEU A 120 -0.76 -5.89 5.79
C LEU A 120 -0.03 -6.96 4.95
N PRO A 121 -0.01 -6.81 3.61
CA PRO A 121 0.91 -7.55 2.76
C PRO A 121 2.36 -7.40 3.22
N THR A 122 3.18 -8.45 3.05
CA THR A 122 4.56 -8.52 3.57
C THR A 122 5.42 -7.31 3.22
N GLU A 123 5.37 -6.85 1.97
CA GLU A 123 6.15 -5.67 1.53
C GLU A 123 5.73 -4.40 2.27
N LEU A 124 4.44 -4.25 2.52
CA LEU A 124 3.87 -3.07 3.15
C LEU A 124 4.08 -3.10 4.67
N HIS A 125 4.03 -4.29 5.27
CA HIS A 125 4.46 -4.52 6.65
C HIS A 125 5.91 -4.08 6.86
N ALA A 126 6.82 -4.46 5.95
CA ALA A 126 8.23 -4.05 6.03
C ALA A 126 8.41 -2.53 5.91
N ARG A 127 7.64 -1.86 5.03
CA ARG A 127 7.62 -0.39 4.94
C ARG A 127 7.12 0.24 6.25
N TRP A 128 6.09 -0.34 6.87
CA TRP A 128 5.57 0.13 8.15
C TRP A 128 6.56 -0.04 9.31
N ASP A 129 7.27 -1.17 9.36
CA ASP A 129 8.31 -1.43 10.37
C ASP A 129 9.45 -0.41 10.27
N ALA A 130 9.88 -0.10 9.05
CA ALA A 130 10.90 0.90 8.80
C ALA A 130 10.44 2.31 9.24
N LEU A 131 9.19 2.68 8.94
CA LEU A 131 8.61 3.93 9.42
C LEU A 131 8.58 3.99 10.95
N THR A 132 8.13 2.91 11.60
CA THR A 132 8.10 2.78 13.05
C THR A 132 9.47 3.00 13.66
N TRP A 133 10.51 2.43 13.05
CA TRP A 133 11.89 2.65 13.47
C TRP A 133 12.33 4.11 13.31
N MET A 134 12.04 4.75 12.18
CA MET A 134 12.38 6.16 11.94
C MET A 134 11.67 7.11 12.92
N VAL A 135 10.39 6.86 13.21
CA VAL A 135 9.63 7.63 14.20
C VAL A 135 10.30 7.51 15.57
N ARG A 136 10.62 6.28 16.00
CA ARG A 136 11.31 6.04 17.27
C ARG A 136 12.67 6.72 17.30
N PHE A 137 13.46 6.60 16.25
CA PHE A 137 14.78 7.23 16.14
C PHE A 137 14.71 8.75 16.33
N ASN A 138 13.75 9.42 15.69
CA ASN A 138 13.53 10.86 15.83
C ASN A 138 13.03 11.27 17.23
N GLN A 139 12.49 10.34 18.03
CA GLN A 139 12.13 10.56 19.44
C GLN A 139 13.25 10.29 20.44
N LEU A 140 14.29 9.55 20.05
CA LEU A 140 15.39 9.22 20.95
C LEU A 140 16.13 10.49 21.38
N ASP A 141 16.70 10.43 22.59
CA ASP A 141 17.68 11.43 22.99
C ASP A 141 18.93 11.23 22.13
N GLN A 142 19.14 12.15 21.19
CA GLN A 142 20.34 12.16 20.38
C GLN A 142 21.30 13.18 20.98
N GLY A 143 22.60 12.88 20.94
CA GLY A 143 23.63 13.84 21.35
C GLY A 143 23.51 15.17 20.59
N GLU A 144 24.30 16.17 21.02
CA GLU A 144 24.39 17.44 20.30
C GLU A 144 24.76 17.18 18.84
N ARG A 145 23.77 17.32 17.98
CA ARG A 145 23.85 17.31 16.52
C ARG A 145 23.41 18.68 16.08
N SER A 146 24.09 19.25 15.09
CA SER A 146 23.68 20.50 14.47
C SER A 146 22.23 20.43 13.95
N ASP A 147 21.63 21.59 13.75
CA ASP A 147 20.23 21.67 13.33
C ASP A 147 20.01 21.09 11.92
N ASP A 148 20.97 21.22 11.00
CA ASP A 148 20.84 20.76 9.61
C ASP A 148 20.58 19.23 9.48
N PRO A 149 21.36 18.33 10.12
CA PRO A 149 21.03 16.91 10.15
C PRO A 149 19.66 16.60 10.74
N ARG A 150 19.21 17.36 11.74
CA ARG A 150 17.92 17.15 12.41
C ARG A 150 16.76 17.55 11.51
N GLN A 151 16.90 18.66 10.78
CA GLN A 151 15.92 19.07 9.77
C GLN A 151 15.84 18.04 8.63
N ARG A 152 16.98 17.55 8.15
CA ARG A 152 17.01 16.48 7.14
C ARG A 152 16.35 15.19 7.64
N ASP A 153 16.61 14.75 8.87
CA ASP A 153 15.96 13.54 9.42
C ASP A 153 14.43 13.70 9.56
N VAL A 154 13.95 14.93 9.84
CA VAL A 154 12.51 15.26 9.80
C VAL A 154 11.98 15.20 8.37
N SER A 155 12.70 15.76 7.39
CA SER A 155 12.30 15.70 5.98
C SER A 155 12.23 14.26 5.47
N ASP A 156 13.22 13.43 5.83
CA ASP A 156 13.24 12.00 5.51
C ASP A 156 12.03 11.29 6.07
N LEU A 157 11.70 11.55 7.34
CA LEU A 157 10.53 10.98 8.00
C LEU A 157 9.25 11.37 7.29
N LEU A 158 9.05 12.65 6.98
CA LEU A 158 7.84 13.12 6.32
C LEU A 158 7.70 12.56 4.90
N ASN A 159 8.80 12.47 4.16
CA ASN A 159 8.82 11.84 2.84
C ASN A 159 8.49 10.36 2.90
N TYR A 160 9.06 9.65 3.88
CA TYR A 160 8.80 8.23 4.06
C TYR A 160 7.36 7.97 4.53
N VAL A 161 6.80 8.86 5.38
CA VAL A 161 5.38 8.83 5.76
C VAL A 161 4.48 8.94 4.53
N GLU A 162 4.75 9.88 3.62
CA GLU A 162 3.95 10.03 2.39
C GLU A 162 4.08 8.80 1.48
N TYR A 163 5.29 8.23 1.37
CA TYR A 163 5.53 6.99 0.65
C TYR A 163 4.71 5.82 1.21
N VAL A 164 4.70 5.64 2.53
CA VAL A 164 3.90 4.62 3.21
C VAL A 164 2.41 4.88 3.04
N ARG A 165 1.95 6.14 3.17
CA ARG A 165 0.55 6.53 2.98
C ARG A 165 0.04 6.12 1.60
N ARG A 166 0.78 6.43 0.53
CA ARG A 166 0.40 6.01 -0.85
C ARG A 166 0.39 4.51 -1.02
N SER A 167 1.33 3.83 -0.38
CA SER A 167 1.40 2.37 -0.40
C SER A 167 0.19 1.73 0.29
N LEU A 168 -0.32 2.34 1.37
CA LEU A 168 -1.56 1.95 2.04
C LEU A 168 -2.78 2.26 1.16
N CYS A 169 -2.87 3.45 0.56
CA CYS A 169 -3.95 3.80 -0.37
C CYS A 169 -4.06 2.81 -1.54
N ALA A 170 -2.94 2.34 -2.09
CA ALA A 170 -2.94 1.34 -3.16
C ALA A 170 -3.55 0.00 -2.74
N VAL A 171 -3.48 -0.37 -1.45
CA VAL A 171 -4.14 -1.59 -0.92
C VAL A 171 -5.66 -1.40 -0.85
N SER A 172 -6.12 -0.20 -0.48
CA SER A 172 -7.54 0.16 -0.48
C SER A 172 -8.11 0.38 -1.90
N GLY A 173 -7.29 0.31 -2.95
CA GLY A 173 -7.69 0.47 -4.35
C GLY A 173 -7.53 1.90 -4.89
N ASP A 174 -7.01 2.82 -4.09
CA ASP A 174 -6.82 4.24 -4.42
C ASP A 174 -5.45 4.49 -5.09
N GLY A 175 -5.28 3.92 -6.29
CA GLY A 175 -4.13 4.14 -7.16
C GLY A 175 -3.10 3.00 -7.19
N PRO A 176 -2.04 3.14 -8.02
CA PRO A 176 -1.04 2.09 -8.18
C PRO A 176 -0.11 2.00 -6.98
N MET A 177 0.35 0.78 -6.67
CA MET A 177 1.38 0.55 -5.66
C MET A 177 2.68 1.26 -6.06
N PRO A 178 3.23 2.16 -5.22
CA PRO A 178 4.51 2.79 -5.51
C PRO A 178 5.65 1.77 -5.63
N PRO A 179 6.67 2.03 -6.48
CA PRO A 179 7.86 1.19 -6.55
C PRO A 179 8.50 0.98 -5.18
N HIS A 180 9.20 -0.13 -5.01
CA HIS A 180 9.91 -0.39 -3.77
C HIS A 180 11.14 0.52 -3.64
N TYR A 181 11.21 1.29 -2.55
CA TYR A 181 12.38 2.08 -2.18
C TYR A 181 12.81 1.68 -0.76
N ALA A 182 14.11 1.49 -0.57
CA ALA A 182 14.68 1.26 0.74
C ALA A 182 14.45 2.49 1.63
N ALA A 183 14.15 2.26 2.91
CA ALA A 183 14.02 3.33 3.89
C ALA A 183 15.32 4.13 4.01
N PRO A 184 15.24 5.45 4.29
CA PRO A 184 16.43 6.25 4.54
C PRO A 184 17.25 5.69 5.69
N ASP A 185 18.55 5.54 5.48
CA ASP A 185 19.46 5.38 6.59
C ASP A 185 19.57 6.72 7.34
N VAL A 186 19.07 6.74 8.58
CA VAL A 186 19.13 7.91 9.47
C VAL A 186 20.56 8.21 9.94
N ARG A 187 21.49 7.27 9.77
CA ARG A 187 22.91 7.44 10.10
C ARG A 187 23.73 7.97 8.93
N ARG A 188 23.11 8.20 7.76
CA ARG A 188 23.84 8.69 6.60
C ARG A 188 24.40 10.09 6.82
N GLU A 189 25.56 10.34 6.22
CA GLU A 189 26.23 11.64 6.28
C GLU A 189 25.72 12.61 5.20
N GLU A 190 25.07 12.09 4.16
CA GLU A 190 24.50 12.90 3.09
C GLU A 190 23.53 13.96 3.61
N SER A 191 23.72 15.21 3.18
CA SER A 191 22.82 16.33 3.51
C SER A 191 21.50 16.26 2.74
N ARG A 192 21.45 15.48 1.66
CA ARG A 192 20.31 15.38 0.76
C ARG A 192 19.13 14.65 1.44
N PRO A 193 17.91 15.20 1.38
CA PRO A 193 16.71 14.49 1.80
C PRO A 193 16.42 13.24 0.96
N TRP A 194 15.86 12.23 1.60
CA TRP A 194 15.51 10.96 0.99
C TRP A 194 14.37 11.08 -0.01
N GLY A 195 14.42 10.26 -1.06
CA GLY A 195 13.42 10.20 -2.12
C GLY A 195 13.61 11.22 -3.24
N PHE A 196 14.64 12.06 -3.18
CA PHE A 196 14.88 13.09 -4.18
C PHE A 196 16.06 12.73 -5.08
N LYS A 197 15.83 12.44 -6.37
CA LYS A 197 16.90 12.31 -7.38
C LYS A 197 16.35 12.73 -8.75
N PRO A 198 16.67 13.91 -9.30
CA PRO A 198 16.29 14.26 -10.66
C PRO A 198 17.06 13.36 -11.64
N ASP A 199 16.50 13.18 -12.83
CA ASP A 199 17.15 12.44 -13.89
C ASP A 199 18.50 13.07 -14.27
N ALA A 200 19.46 12.23 -14.69
CA ALA A 200 20.77 12.66 -15.11
C ALA A 200 20.65 13.58 -16.34
N GLY A 201 20.94 14.87 -16.17
CA GLY A 201 20.86 15.88 -17.23
C GLY A 201 20.13 17.17 -16.86
N HIS A 202 19.64 17.30 -15.62
CA HIS A 202 18.96 18.51 -15.14
C HIS A 202 19.84 19.25 -14.11
N ASN A 203 19.75 20.60 -14.11
CA ASN A 203 20.37 21.40 -13.06
C ASN A 203 19.86 20.91 -11.71
N GLU A 204 20.77 20.71 -10.76
CA GLU A 204 20.38 20.32 -9.42
C GLU A 204 19.36 21.33 -8.89
N PRO A 205 18.14 20.90 -8.54
CA PRO A 205 17.14 21.77 -7.95
C PRO A 205 17.64 22.44 -6.69
N ASP A 206 17.17 23.66 -6.50
CA ASP A 206 17.34 24.36 -5.25
C ASP A 206 16.50 23.66 -4.17
N LEU A 207 17.20 23.03 -3.23
CA LEU A 207 16.65 22.29 -2.10
C LEU A 207 16.46 23.16 -0.85
N THR A 208 16.77 24.46 -0.92
CA THR A 208 16.58 25.38 0.20
C THR A 208 15.12 25.79 0.38
N ASP A 209 14.32 25.72 -0.69
CA ASP A 209 12.91 26.08 -0.68
C ASP A 209 12.01 24.86 -0.37
N TRP A 210 11.12 25.00 0.61
CA TRP A 210 10.12 24.00 1.00
C TRP A 210 8.71 24.58 0.87
N HIS A 211 7.85 23.89 0.12
CA HIS A 211 6.42 24.13 0.13
C HIS A 211 5.73 23.30 1.23
N SER A 212 5.58 23.86 2.43
CA SER A 212 5.01 23.18 3.60
C SER A 212 3.58 22.67 3.39
N SER A 213 2.77 23.39 2.60
CA SER A 213 1.36 23.06 2.35
C SER A 213 1.16 21.88 1.39
N THR A 214 2.05 21.68 0.42
CA THR A 214 1.97 20.54 -0.54
C THR A 214 3.01 19.45 -0.28
N ARG A 215 3.89 19.66 0.72
CA ARG A 215 4.94 18.70 1.13
C ARG A 215 5.92 18.35 0.01
N LEU A 216 6.10 19.27 -0.93
CA LEU A 216 7.07 19.15 -2.01
C LEU A 216 8.41 19.76 -1.58
N ILE A 217 9.50 19.11 -1.99
CA ILE A 217 10.88 19.41 -1.61
C ILE A 217 11.69 19.56 -2.89
N GLY A 218 12.19 20.76 -3.10
CA GLY A 218 13.06 21.07 -4.23
C GLY A 218 12.29 21.70 -5.39
N LYS A 219 12.68 22.93 -5.70
CA LYS A 219 12.21 23.66 -6.86
C LYS A 219 13.21 23.47 -7.98
N VAL A 220 12.84 22.73 -9.02
CA VAL A 220 13.66 22.64 -10.25
C VAL A 220 13.25 23.79 -11.16
N LYS A 221 14.23 24.61 -11.54
CA LYS A 221 14.09 25.53 -12.67
C LYS A 221 14.70 24.89 -13.90
N PHE A 222 13.87 24.57 -14.88
CA PHE A 222 14.31 24.01 -16.15
C PHE A 222 14.92 25.09 -17.04
N THR A 223 15.78 24.66 -17.97
CA THR A 223 16.34 25.52 -19.01
C THR A 223 15.27 26.13 -19.92
N THR A 224 14.09 25.50 -19.99
CA THR A 224 12.88 26.01 -20.67
C THR A 224 12.21 27.18 -19.97
N GLY A 225 12.65 27.55 -18.76
CA GLY A 225 12.02 28.57 -17.92
C GLY A 225 10.89 28.04 -17.03
N GLU A 226 10.48 26.78 -17.19
CA GLU A 226 9.50 26.13 -16.32
C GLU A 226 10.04 25.96 -14.90
N ARG A 227 9.17 26.11 -13.91
CA ARG A 227 9.47 25.82 -12.51
C ARG A 227 8.53 24.71 -12.06
N ARG A 228 9.07 23.63 -11.52
CA ARG A 228 8.27 22.54 -10.95
C ARG A 228 8.71 22.25 -9.54
N TRP A 229 7.74 21.98 -8.70
CA TRP A 229 7.99 21.37 -7.41
C TRP A 229 8.16 19.88 -7.60
N TYR A 230 9.22 19.34 -7.03
CA TYR A 230 9.44 17.92 -6.95
C TYR A 230 9.13 17.46 -5.53
N GLY A 231 8.59 16.26 -5.41
CA GLY A 231 8.44 15.57 -4.14
C GLY A 231 9.14 14.21 -4.23
N PRO A 232 9.14 13.45 -3.14
CA PRO A 232 9.80 12.16 -3.11
C PRO A 232 9.28 11.22 -4.21
N ASN A 233 10.22 10.52 -4.87
CA ASN A 233 10.01 9.41 -5.80
C ASN A 233 9.13 9.74 -7.03
N GLY A 234 9.34 10.91 -7.63
CA GLY A 234 8.70 11.29 -8.89
C GLY A 234 7.36 12.03 -8.75
N LEU A 235 7.03 12.49 -7.55
CA LEU A 235 5.95 13.47 -7.37
C LEU A 235 6.38 14.79 -8.01
N ILE A 236 5.60 15.30 -8.95
CA ILE A 236 5.89 16.55 -9.64
C ILE A 236 4.60 17.38 -9.64
N GLU A 237 4.69 18.63 -9.19
CA GLU A 237 3.62 19.62 -9.32
C GLU A 237 4.13 20.81 -10.14
N ASP A 238 3.40 21.14 -11.20
CA ASP A 238 3.71 22.30 -12.02
C ASP A 238 3.32 23.58 -11.28
N LEU A 239 4.24 24.53 -11.15
CA LEU A 239 3.89 25.86 -10.64
C LEU A 239 3.12 26.63 -11.72
N PRO A 240 2.07 27.40 -11.36
CA PRO A 240 1.47 28.34 -12.29
C PRO A 240 2.58 29.24 -12.83
N ARG A 241 2.63 29.43 -14.15
CA ARG A 241 3.53 30.44 -14.74
C ARG A 241 3.23 31.76 -14.05
N GLU A 242 4.20 32.30 -13.30
CA GLU A 242 4.15 33.72 -12.94
C GLU A 242 3.93 34.44 -14.26
N SER A 243 2.74 35.02 -14.40
CA SER A 243 2.47 35.88 -15.54
C SER A 243 3.58 36.92 -15.49
N THR A 244 4.36 36.97 -16.56
CA THR A 244 5.20 38.11 -16.87
C THR A 244 4.23 39.28 -16.98
N LYS A 245 3.87 39.87 -15.83
CA LYS A 245 3.51 41.26 -15.78
C LYS A 245 4.77 41.94 -16.25
N SER A 246 4.74 42.25 -17.54
CA SER A 246 5.58 43.24 -18.16
C SER A 246 5.75 44.37 -17.16
N ASP A 247 6.96 44.50 -16.64
CA ASP A 247 7.57 45.80 -16.42
C ASP A 247 7.45 46.57 -17.75
N GLN A 248 6.28 47.17 -17.95
CA GLN A 248 6.17 48.47 -18.59
C GLN A 248 6.02 49.46 -17.44
N SER A 249 7.14 49.75 -16.81
CA SER A 249 7.35 51.10 -16.29
C SER A 249 7.68 51.99 -17.49
N ASP A 250 6.81 52.97 -17.74
CA ASP A 250 7.15 54.39 -17.95
C ASP A 250 6.23 55.05 -19.00
N GLY A 251 5.43 56.00 -18.52
CA GLY A 251 4.55 56.86 -19.32
C GLY A 251 3.39 57.43 -18.53
#